data_AF-A0A136NC81-F1
#
_entry.id   AF-A0A136NC81-F1
#
_cell.length_a   1.000
_cell.length_b   1.000
_cell.length_c   1.000
_cell.angle_alpha   90.00
_cell.angle_beta   90.00
_cell.angle_gamma   90.00
#
_symmetry.space_group_name_H-M   'P 1'
#
loop_
_entity.id
_entity.type
_entity.pdbx_description
1 polymer ?
#
loop_
_entity_poly.entity_id
_entity_poly.type
_entity_poly.pdbx_seq_one_letter_code
_entity_poly.pdbx_strand_id
1 'polypeptide(L)'
;MKKYTSFLILLLINISQSYAQKDIKNKKDPFTSTELWEAIPINRQLSHDKIDRLQKQSDEFDLKNDNRITIFKEKKQSDILTESILNKVDHLQIVIENLSLDHWGKIKYLSYLESNLKAFYNDYINGNAEANYYKKVIDEFEKNINITTE
;
A
#
# COMPACT_ATOMS: atom_id res chain seq x y z
N MET A 1 28.58 48.56 29.29
CA MET A 1 27.73 47.35 29.09
C MET A 1 26.78 47.55 27.90
N LYS A 2 27.29 47.52 26.65
CA LYS A 2 26.49 47.69 25.42
C LYS A 2 27.15 46.94 24.24
N LYS A 3 27.53 45.67 24.42
CA LYS A 3 28.19 44.89 23.35
C LYS A 3 27.62 43.48 23.09
N TYR A 4 26.55 43.09 23.78
CA TYR A 4 25.93 41.76 23.60
C TYR A 4 24.48 41.81 23.11
N THR A 5 23.89 43.00 22.94
CA THR A 5 22.50 43.14 22.48
C THR A 5 22.31 42.96 20.97
N SER A 6 23.38 43.08 20.16
CA SER A 6 23.27 42.89 18.71
C SER A 6 23.29 41.42 18.26
N PHE A 7 23.71 40.48 19.11
CA PHE A 7 23.79 39.06 18.73
C PHE A 7 22.45 38.32 18.90
N LEU A 8 21.54 38.83 19.73
CA LEU A 8 20.25 38.17 19.99
C LEU A 8 19.20 38.46 18.89
N ILE A 9 19.36 39.55 18.13
CA ILE A 9 18.40 39.97 17.11
C ILE A 9 18.59 39.18 15.80
N LEU A 10 19.79 38.66 15.52
CA LEU A 10 20.05 37.86 14.31
C LEU A 10 19.52 36.42 14.38
N LEU A 11 19.17 35.89 15.57
CA LEU A 11 18.72 34.51 15.70
C LEU A 11 17.22 34.30 15.37
N LEU A 12 16.43 35.38 15.36
CA LEU A 12 14.98 35.31 15.16
C LEU A 12 14.54 35.34 13.69
N ILE A 13 15.47 35.52 12.74
CA ILE A 13 15.14 35.69 11.31
C ILE A 13 15.10 34.35 10.54
N ASN A 14 15.51 33.24 11.16
CA ASN A 14 15.58 31.93 10.47
C ASN A 14 14.38 31.00 10.72
N ILE A 15 13.31 31.47 11.36
CA ILE A 15 12.08 30.68 11.49
C ILE A 15 11.14 31.04 10.33
N SER A 16 11.61 30.84 9.10
CA SER A 16 10.70 30.75 7.95
C SER A 16 9.97 29.43 8.10
N GLN A 17 8.76 29.49 8.67
CA GLN A 17 7.84 28.36 8.61
C GLN A 17 7.53 28.10 7.13
N SER A 18 8.25 27.16 6.52
CA SER A 18 7.85 26.55 5.26
C SER A 18 6.58 25.76 5.53
N TYR A 19 5.45 26.44 5.48
CA TYR A 19 4.18 25.77 5.22
C TYR A 19 4.29 25.23 3.80
N ALA A 20 4.65 23.95 3.67
CA ALA A 20 4.62 23.25 2.41
C ALA A 20 3.20 23.42 1.84
N GLN A 21 3.07 24.25 0.82
CA GLN A 21 1.82 24.50 0.14
C GLN A 21 1.42 23.15 -0.47
N LYS A 22 0.38 22.52 0.07
CA LYS A 22 -0.14 21.24 -0.43
C LYS A 22 -0.59 21.52 -1.87
N ASP A 23 0.20 21.08 -2.84
CA ASP A 23 -0.22 21.09 -4.24
C ASP A 23 -1.60 20.47 -4.30
N ILE A 24 -2.57 21.22 -4.82
CA ILE A 24 -3.92 20.73 -5.02
C ILE A 24 -3.82 19.74 -6.17
N LYS A 25 -3.45 18.50 -5.86
CA LYS A 25 -3.53 17.40 -6.81
C LYS A 25 -5.00 17.27 -7.19
N ASN A 26 -5.32 17.52 -8.45
CA ASN A 26 -6.66 17.26 -8.97
C ASN A 26 -6.95 15.78 -8.74
N LYS A 27 -7.86 15.48 -7.81
CA LYS A 27 -8.25 14.11 -7.47
C LYS A 27 -8.89 13.50 -8.71
N LYS A 28 -8.20 12.53 -9.32
CA LYS A 28 -8.65 11.76 -10.48
C LYS A 28 -9.45 10.55 -10.01
N ASP A 29 -9.80 9.64 -10.91
CA ASP A 29 -10.35 8.34 -10.52
C ASP A 29 -9.33 7.58 -9.63
N PRO A 30 -9.70 7.19 -8.39
CA PRO A 30 -8.85 6.38 -7.50
C PRO A 30 -8.29 5.13 -8.18
N PHE A 31 -9.07 4.44 -9.02
CA PHE A 31 -8.67 3.18 -9.68
C PHE A 31 -7.63 3.35 -10.78
N THR A 32 -7.37 4.58 -11.20
CA THR A 32 -6.32 4.91 -12.18
C THR A 32 -5.10 5.57 -11.53
N SER A 33 -5.12 5.73 -10.22
CA SER A 33 -4.12 6.51 -9.49
C SER A 33 -2.90 5.66 -9.14
N THR A 34 -1.72 6.15 -9.51
CA THR A 34 -0.43 5.51 -9.17
C THR A 34 0.23 6.12 -7.94
N GLU A 35 -0.43 7.07 -7.26
CA GLU A 35 0.12 7.80 -6.13
C GLU A 35 -0.95 8.14 -5.09
N LEU A 36 -0.51 8.26 -3.83
CA LEU A 36 -1.34 8.74 -2.73
C LEU A 36 -1.61 10.24 -2.88
N TRP A 37 -2.87 10.64 -2.74
CA TRP A 37 -3.24 12.06 -2.73
C TRP A 37 -3.00 12.73 -1.39
N GLU A 38 -2.98 11.94 -0.32
CA GLU A 38 -2.78 12.39 1.06
C GLU A 38 -1.89 11.38 1.80
N ALA A 39 -1.13 11.87 2.78
CA ALA A 39 -0.31 10.99 3.61
C ALA A 39 -1.20 10.02 4.41
N ILE A 40 -0.76 8.76 4.51
CA ILE A 40 -1.46 7.73 5.28
C ILE A 40 -1.34 8.08 6.77
N PRO A 41 -2.45 8.30 7.48
CA PRO A 41 -2.45 8.55 8.92
C PRO A 41 -1.82 7.39 9.69
N ILE A 42 -1.12 7.68 10.78
CA ILE A 42 -0.35 6.71 11.59
C ILE A 42 -1.18 5.49 11.99
N ASN A 43 -2.45 5.67 12.33
CA ASN A 43 -3.34 4.59 12.73
C ASN A 43 -3.66 3.58 11.60
N ARG A 44 -3.53 3.98 10.33
CA ARG A 44 -3.67 3.06 9.18
C ARG A 44 -2.35 2.48 8.71
N GLN A 45 -1.20 3.06 9.05
CA GLN A 45 0.11 2.54 8.64
C GLN A 45 0.29 1.07 9.06
N LEU A 46 -0.17 0.70 10.27
CA LEU A 46 -0.12 -0.67 10.75
C LEU A 46 -0.88 -1.67 9.84
N SER A 47 -1.94 -1.25 9.15
CA SER A 47 -2.66 -2.11 8.20
C SER A 47 -1.82 -2.35 6.94
N HIS A 48 -1.17 -1.31 6.43
CA HIS A 48 -0.24 -1.42 5.29
C HIS A 48 0.97 -2.30 5.66
N ASP A 49 1.60 -2.05 6.81
CA ASP A 49 2.75 -2.84 7.29
C ASP A 49 2.44 -4.36 7.38
N LYS A 50 1.21 -4.73 7.73
CA LYS A 50 0.79 -6.14 7.78
C LYS A 50 0.66 -6.75 6.39
N ILE A 51 0.13 -6.00 5.43
CA ILE A 51 0.01 -6.39 4.02
C ILE A 51 1.42 -6.54 3.41
N ASP A 52 2.26 -5.51 3.56
CA ASP A 52 3.62 -5.48 3.06
C ASP A 52 4.46 -6.64 3.62
N ARG A 53 4.27 -6.97 4.90
CA ARG A 53 4.94 -8.13 5.51
C ARG A 53 4.50 -9.44 4.86
N LEU A 54 3.22 -9.64 4.57
CA LEU A 54 2.73 -10.86 3.92
C LEU A 54 3.24 -10.97 2.47
N GLN A 55 3.28 -9.86 1.74
CA GLN A 55 3.86 -9.81 0.40
C GLN A 55 5.35 -10.14 0.43
N LYS A 56 6.11 -9.51 1.34
CA LYS A 56 7.53 -9.81 1.55
C LYS A 56 7.79 -11.27 1.90
N GLN A 57 7.00 -11.84 2.81
CA GLN A 57 7.11 -13.27 3.15
C GLN A 57 6.81 -14.19 1.96
N SER A 58 5.97 -13.74 1.04
CA SER A 58 5.61 -14.48 -0.17
C SER A 58 6.70 -14.40 -1.25
N ASP A 59 7.34 -13.23 -1.38
CA ASP A 59 8.53 -13.04 -2.22
C ASP A 59 9.70 -13.90 -1.71
N GLU A 60 9.99 -13.79 -0.40
CA GLU A 60 11.16 -14.42 0.24
C GLU A 60 11.07 -15.94 0.44
N PHE A 61 9.99 -16.59 -0.01
CA PHE A 61 9.78 -18.02 0.22
C PHE A 61 10.80 -18.91 -0.50
N ASP A 62 11.26 -18.49 -1.68
CA ASP A 62 12.32 -19.19 -2.43
C ASP A 62 13.74 -18.77 -1.98
N LEU A 63 13.84 -18.07 -0.85
CA LEU A 63 15.05 -17.48 -0.27
C LEU A 63 15.64 -16.32 -1.09
N LYS A 64 14.85 -15.69 -1.96
CA LYS A 64 15.23 -14.48 -2.68
C LYS A 64 14.27 -13.33 -2.39
N ASN A 65 14.81 -12.13 -2.33
CA ASN A 65 14.00 -10.91 -2.31
C ASN A 65 14.21 -10.23 -3.67
N ASP A 66 13.44 -10.67 -4.66
CA ASP A 66 13.54 -10.19 -6.03
C ASP A 66 12.22 -9.60 -6.58
N ASN A 67 11.24 -9.40 -5.68
CA ASN A 67 9.88 -8.98 -5.99
C ASN A 67 9.18 -9.95 -6.95
N ARG A 68 9.38 -11.25 -6.78
CA ARG A 68 8.73 -12.29 -7.56
C ARG A 68 8.36 -13.48 -6.70
N ILE A 69 7.11 -13.91 -6.85
CA ILE A 69 6.66 -15.14 -6.24
C ILE A 69 7.00 -16.31 -7.15
N THR A 70 8.03 -17.07 -6.79
CA THR A 70 8.47 -18.23 -7.56
C THR A 70 7.75 -19.51 -7.12
N ILE A 71 7.11 -20.20 -8.07
CA ILE A 71 6.63 -21.57 -7.93
C ILE A 71 7.50 -22.41 -8.85
N PHE A 72 8.24 -23.36 -8.27
CA PHE A 72 9.34 -24.09 -8.91
C PHE A 72 9.04 -24.83 -10.22
N LYS A 73 7.77 -24.90 -10.66
CA LYS A 73 7.35 -25.71 -11.80
C LYS A 73 6.87 -24.93 -13.01
N GLU A 74 6.35 -23.71 -12.84
CA GLU A 74 5.69 -23.00 -13.95
C GLU A 74 5.87 -21.48 -13.87
N LYS A 75 6.72 -20.92 -14.74
CA LYS A 75 6.96 -19.47 -14.84
C LYS A 75 5.65 -18.68 -14.98
N LYS A 76 4.69 -19.19 -15.75
CA LYS A 76 3.39 -18.52 -15.94
C LYS A 76 2.62 -18.36 -14.64
N GLN A 77 2.61 -19.38 -13.78
CA GLN A 77 1.94 -19.31 -12.47
C GLN A 77 2.62 -18.28 -11.57
N SER A 78 3.95 -18.26 -11.59
CA SER A 78 4.75 -17.25 -10.89
C SER A 78 4.47 -15.84 -11.35
N ASP A 79 4.40 -15.59 -12.65
CA ASP A 79 4.09 -14.27 -13.20
C ASP A 79 2.68 -13.83 -12.77
N ILE A 80 1.70 -14.76 -12.79
CA ILE A 80 0.32 -14.48 -12.34
C ILE A 80 0.28 -14.10 -10.85
N LEU A 81 0.97 -14.86 -9.99
CA LEU A 81 1.02 -14.58 -8.57
C LEU A 81 1.75 -13.28 -8.27
N THR A 82 2.90 -13.06 -8.91
CA THR A 82 3.67 -11.81 -8.77
C THR A 82 2.80 -10.61 -9.09
N GLU A 83 2.10 -10.66 -10.23
CA GLU A 83 1.21 -9.57 -10.63
C GLU A 83 0.03 -9.39 -9.65
N SER A 84 -0.62 -10.49 -9.25
CA SER A 84 -1.86 -10.41 -8.47
C SER A 84 -1.62 -10.11 -6.99
N ILE A 85 -0.56 -10.66 -6.40
CA ILE A 85 -0.29 -10.62 -4.96
C ILE A 85 0.68 -9.50 -4.60
N LEU A 86 1.63 -9.15 -5.46
CA LEU A 86 2.55 -8.03 -5.21
C LEU A 86 1.98 -6.77 -5.86
N ASN A 87 2.07 -6.67 -7.18
CA ASN A 87 1.82 -5.41 -7.90
C ASN A 87 0.39 -4.89 -7.72
N LYS A 88 -0.61 -5.75 -7.93
CA LYS A 88 -2.02 -5.34 -7.86
C LYS A 88 -2.48 -5.02 -6.44
N VAL A 89 -1.97 -5.75 -5.45
CA VAL A 89 -2.24 -5.47 -4.04
C VAL A 89 -1.66 -4.12 -3.65
N ASP A 90 -0.42 -3.80 -4.03
CA ASP A 90 0.18 -2.47 -3.80
C ASP A 90 -0.66 -1.35 -4.40
N HIS A 91 -1.10 -1.55 -5.64
CA HIS A 91 -2.00 -0.61 -6.30
C HIS A 91 -3.33 -0.48 -5.53
N LEU A 92 -3.93 -1.57 -5.06
CA LEU A 92 -5.17 -1.54 -4.29
C LEU A 92 -5.01 -0.82 -2.95
N GLN A 93 -3.84 -0.88 -2.30
CA GLN A 93 -3.55 -0.07 -1.12
C GLN A 93 -3.64 1.43 -1.42
N ILE A 94 -3.12 1.87 -2.57
CA ILE A 94 -3.24 3.26 -3.06
C ILE A 94 -4.70 3.61 -3.36
N VAL A 95 -5.41 2.74 -4.08
CA VAL A 95 -6.83 2.94 -4.41
C VAL A 95 -7.63 3.16 -3.13
N ILE A 96 -7.52 2.26 -2.15
CA ILE A 96 -8.27 2.34 -0.88
C ILE A 96 -7.98 3.65 -0.14
N GLU A 97 -6.74 4.11 -0.13
CA GLU A 97 -6.36 5.37 0.51
C GLU A 97 -6.89 6.60 -0.23
N ASN A 98 -7.07 6.51 -1.55
CA ASN A 98 -7.62 7.59 -2.37
C ASN A 98 -9.16 7.61 -2.42
N LEU A 99 -9.83 6.49 -2.13
CA LEU A 99 -11.29 6.43 -2.05
C LEU A 99 -11.85 7.45 -1.04
N SER A 100 -13.03 8.00 -1.37
CA SER A 100 -13.77 8.94 -0.52
C SER A 100 -14.52 8.23 0.62
N LEU A 101 -13.82 7.34 1.31
CA LEU A 101 -14.31 6.58 2.46
C LEU A 101 -13.88 7.25 3.76
N ASP A 102 -14.67 7.04 4.80
CA ASP A 102 -14.28 7.39 6.15
C ASP A 102 -13.14 6.49 6.65
N HIS A 103 -12.61 6.82 7.83
CA HIS A 103 -11.50 6.08 8.42
C HIS A 103 -11.78 4.58 8.55
N TRP A 104 -12.99 4.21 8.98
CA TRP A 104 -13.38 2.82 9.21
C TRP A 104 -13.62 2.05 7.91
N GLY A 105 -14.18 2.70 6.89
CA GLY A 105 -14.32 2.11 5.55
C GLY A 105 -12.97 1.71 4.96
N LYS A 106 -11.95 2.57 5.10
CA LYS A 106 -10.58 2.26 4.64
C LYS A 106 -9.97 1.10 5.41
N ILE A 107 -10.06 1.12 6.75
CA ILE A 107 -9.57 0.01 7.59
C ILE A 107 -10.24 -1.31 7.21
N LYS A 108 -11.55 -1.30 6.95
CA LYS A 108 -12.32 -2.48 6.58
C LYS A 108 -11.78 -3.10 5.30
N TYR A 109 -11.59 -2.31 4.24
CA TYR A 109 -11.06 -2.83 2.98
C TYR A 109 -9.61 -3.30 3.09
N LEU A 110 -8.74 -2.57 3.80
CA LEU A 110 -7.37 -3.03 4.07
C LEU A 110 -7.37 -4.36 4.83
N SER A 111 -8.29 -4.54 5.79
CA SER A 111 -8.41 -5.78 6.57
C SER A 111 -8.90 -6.97 5.72
N TYR A 112 -9.76 -6.73 4.74
CA TYR A 112 -10.16 -7.74 3.77
C TYR A 112 -9.01 -8.11 2.83
N LEU A 113 -8.25 -7.13 2.35
CA LEU A 113 -7.05 -7.36 1.55
C LEU A 113 -6.00 -8.17 2.33
N GLU A 114 -5.73 -7.80 3.59
CA GLU A 114 -4.88 -8.55 4.51
C GLU A 114 -5.36 -10.01 4.68
N SER A 115 -6.67 -10.22 4.80
CA SER A 115 -7.25 -11.57 4.97
C SER A 115 -7.07 -12.44 3.73
N ASN A 116 -7.23 -11.87 2.53
CA ASN A 116 -6.97 -12.57 1.26
C ASN A 116 -5.50 -12.98 1.15
N LEU A 117 -4.57 -12.12 1.57
CA LEU A 117 -3.14 -12.42 1.58
C LEU A 117 -2.76 -13.48 2.61
N LYS A 118 -3.38 -13.48 3.79
CA LYS A 118 -3.17 -14.55 4.78
C LYS A 118 -3.63 -15.90 4.24
N ALA A 119 -4.78 -15.94 3.57
CA ALA A 119 -5.26 -17.16 2.93
C ALA A 119 -4.26 -17.64 1.87
N PHE A 120 -3.81 -16.73 0.99
CA PHE A 120 -2.75 -17.01 0.01
C PHE A 120 -1.49 -17.56 0.65
N TYR A 121 -0.94 -16.87 1.64
CA TYR A 121 0.28 -17.27 2.30
C TYR A 121 0.14 -18.67 2.92
N ASN A 122 -0.98 -18.94 3.59
CA ASN A 122 -1.26 -20.25 4.16
C ASN A 122 -1.34 -21.36 3.09
N ASP A 123 -1.99 -21.10 1.95
CA ASP A 123 -2.02 -22.08 0.87
C ASP A 123 -0.65 -22.26 0.23
N TYR A 124 0.12 -21.17 0.13
CA TYR A 124 1.44 -21.18 -0.48
C TYR A 124 2.44 -22.01 0.33
N ILE A 125 2.50 -21.80 1.64
CA ILE A 125 3.36 -22.62 2.54
C ILE A 125 2.95 -24.09 2.56
N ASN A 126 1.68 -24.40 2.32
CA ASN A 126 1.16 -25.77 2.29
C ASN A 126 1.26 -26.41 0.89
N GLY A 127 1.76 -25.69 -0.11
CA GLY A 127 1.86 -26.18 -1.49
C GLY A 127 0.52 -26.28 -2.23
N ASN A 128 -0.52 -25.63 -1.71
CA ASN A 128 -1.89 -25.63 -2.24
C ASN A 128 -2.24 -24.36 -3.02
N ALA A 129 -1.33 -23.38 -3.10
CA ALA A 129 -1.62 -22.12 -3.78
C ALA A 129 -1.78 -22.31 -5.30
N GLU A 130 -2.97 -21.98 -5.79
CA GLU A 130 -3.30 -21.96 -7.22
C GLU A 130 -3.31 -20.53 -7.76
N ALA A 131 -2.46 -20.22 -8.75
CA ALA A 131 -2.29 -18.83 -9.20
C ALA A 131 -3.57 -18.22 -9.78
N ASN A 132 -4.31 -18.99 -10.59
CA ASN A 132 -5.55 -18.50 -11.20
C ASN A 132 -6.65 -18.24 -10.18
N TYR A 133 -6.70 -19.05 -9.11
CA TYR A 133 -7.63 -18.80 -8.01
C TYR A 133 -7.33 -17.47 -7.33
N TYR A 134 -6.07 -17.24 -6.94
CA TYR A 134 -5.69 -16.01 -6.25
C TYR A 134 -5.75 -14.76 -7.13
N LYS A 135 -5.45 -14.89 -8.43
CA LYS A 135 -5.76 -13.84 -9.41
C LYS A 135 -7.24 -13.46 -9.37
N LYS A 136 -8.12 -14.46 -9.44
CA LYS A 136 -9.57 -14.23 -9.42
C LYS A 136 -10.02 -13.57 -8.12
N VAL A 137 -9.51 -14.02 -6.96
CA VAL A 137 -9.83 -13.43 -5.66
C VAL A 137 -9.50 -11.93 -5.62
N ILE A 138 -8.31 -11.54 -6.11
CA ILE A 138 -7.89 -10.13 -6.12
C ILE A 138 -8.67 -9.32 -7.18
N ASP A 139 -8.94 -9.89 -8.35
CA ASP A 139 -9.79 -9.26 -9.38
C ASP A 139 -11.22 -9.00 -8.86
N GLU A 140 -11.81 -9.97 -8.17
CA GLU A 140 -13.15 -9.84 -7.59
C GLU A 140 -13.17 -8.83 -6.43
N PHE A 141 -12.10 -8.78 -5.63
CA PHE A 141 -11.96 -7.77 -4.58
C PHE A 141 -11.96 -6.35 -5.15
N GLU A 142 -11.12 -6.08 -6.17
CA GLU A 142 -11.09 -4.79 -6.87
C GLU A 142 -12.47 -4.42 -7.42
N LYS A 143 -13.10 -5.35 -8.14
CA LYS A 143 -14.43 -5.15 -8.73
C LYS A 143 -15.47 -4.80 -7.67
N ASN A 144 -15.48 -5.51 -6.54
CA ASN A 144 -16.44 -5.29 -5.47
C ASN A 144 -16.24 -3.93 -4.78
N ILE A 145 -14.99 -3.50 -4.59
CA ILE A 145 -14.71 -2.15 -4.08
C ILE A 145 -15.22 -1.10 -5.07
N ASN A 146 -14.96 -1.26 -6.37
CA ASN A 146 -15.43 -0.30 -7.37
C ASN A 146 -16.96 -0.14 -7.33
N ILE A 147 -17.69 -1.25 -7.40
CA ILE A 147 -19.16 -1.25 -7.37
C ILE A 147 -19.74 -0.64 -6.10
N THR A 148 -19.07 -0.79 -4.96
CA THR A 148 -19.58 -0.31 -3.67
C THR A 148 -19.19 1.13 -3.33
N THR A 149 -18.36 1.77 -4.17
CA THR A 149 -17.85 3.12 -3.93
C THR A 149 -18.12 4.12 -5.05
N GLU A 150 -18.68 3.65 -6.18
CA GLU A 150 -19.47 4.45 -7.13
C GLU A 150 -20.87 4.78 -6.57
#